data_AF-A0A315R2H5-F1
#
_entry.id   AF-A0A315R2H5-F1
#
_cell.length_a   1.000
_cell.length_b   1.000
_cell.length_c   1.000
_cell.angle_alpha   90.00
_cell.angle_beta   90.00
_cell.angle_gamma   90.00
#
_symmetry.space_group_name_H-M   'P 1'
#
loop_
_entity.id
_entity.type
_entity.pdbx_description
1 polymer ?
#
loop_
_entity_poly.entity_id
_entity_poly.type
_entity_poly.pdbx_seq_one_letter_code
_entity_poly.pdbx_strand_id
1 'polypeptide(L)'
;VALWIFKATWEITWENVGYLIGRGADLELTEKIAEAAFSVTEVADVHRIVAEYVGPQLRVDMHINVDGDIPLSKAHQIGEDVRQAVEGLEEVDLVYVHIEPIGHEGK
;
A
#
# COMPACT_ATOMS: atom_id res chain seq x y z
N VAL A 1 16.16 16.72 -35.53
CA VAL A 1 14.81 16.78 -34.93
C VAL A 1 14.25 15.37 -34.68
N ALA A 2 14.15 14.50 -35.70
CA ALA A 2 13.63 13.13 -35.53
C ALA A 2 14.32 12.30 -34.43
N LEU A 3 15.65 12.30 -34.36
CA LEU A 3 16.40 11.59 -33.31
C LEU A 3 16.10 12.10 -31.89
N TRP A 4 15.89 13.42 -31.74
CA TRP A 4 15.54 14.02 -30.45
C TRP A 4 14.11 13.66 -30.04
N ILE A 5 13.17 13.68 -30.98
CA ILE A 5 11.79 13.24 -30.75
C ILE A 5 11.79 11.76 -30.35
N PHE A 6 12.49 10.90 -31.10
CA PHE A 6 12.57 9.48 -30.79
C PHE A 6 13.15 9.21 -29.40
N LYS A 7 14.25 9.89 -29.04
CA LYS A 7 14.84 9.79 -27.71
C LYS A 7 13.84 10.17 -26.61
N ALA A 8 13.18 11.32 -26.76
CA ALA A 8 12.19 11.79 -25.78
C ALA A 8 11.01 10.82 -25.66
N THR A 9 10.47 10.31 -26.77
CA THR A 9 9.38 9.32 -26.76
C THR A 9 9.84 8.01 -26.12
N TRP A 10 11.07 7.57 -26.37
CA TRP A 10 11.62 6.34 -25.78
C TRP A 10 11.74 6.44 -24.26
N GLU A 11 12.28 7.55 -23.75
CA GLU A 11 12.42 7.82 -22.31
C GLU A 11 11.04 7.82 -21.62
N ILE A 12 10.07 8.58 -22.15
CA ILE A 12 8.69 8.61 -21.63
C ILE A 12 8.06 7.22 -21.66
N THR A 13 8.24 6.47 -22.75
CA THR A 13 7.66 5.11 -22.87
C THR A 13 8.22 4.19 -21.79
N TRP A 14 9.53 4.19 -21.60
CA TRP A 14 10.18 3.31 -20.63
C TRP A 14 9.78 3.62 -19.19
N GLU A 15 9.63 4.90 -18.85
CA GLU A 15 9.10 5.33 -17.56
C GLU A 15 7.67 4.84 -17.33
N ASN A 16 6.82 4.94 -18.36
CA ASN A 16 5.40 4.60 -18.24
C ASN A 16 5.09 3.09 -18.29
N VAL A 17 5.94 2.28 -18.91
CA VAL A 17 5.75 0.82 -18.96
C VAL A 17 5.67 0.23 -17.55
N GLY A 18 6.45 0.75 -16.59
CA GLY A 18 6.41 0.32 -15.20
C GLY A 18 5.02 0.44 -14.57
N TYR A 19 4.31 1.52 -14.85
CA TYR A 19 2.96 1.77 -14.34
C TYR A 19 1.89 0.87 -14.97
N LEU A 20 2.15 0.33 -16.17
CA LEU A 20 1.23 -0.59 -16.85
C LEU A 20 1.38 -2.04 -16.39
N ILE A 21 2.55 -2.40 -15.86
CA ILE A 21 2.87 -3.77 -15.43
C ILE A 21 2.82 -3.96 -13.91
N GLY A 22 2.32 -2.98 -13.16
CA GLY A 22 2.23 -3.07 -11.70
C GLY A 22 3.60 -2.97 -11.02
N ARG A 23 4.41 -1.96 -11.37
CA ARG A 23 5.66 -1.69 -10.66
C ARG A 23 5.35 -1.53 -9.16
N GLY A 24 6.13 -2.20 -8.33
CA GLY A 24 6.03 -2.06 -6.87
C GLY A 24 6.54 -0.71 -6.39
N ALA A 25 6.02 -0.25 -5.24
CA ALA A 25 6.62 0.84 -4.48
C ALA A 25 8.10 0.53 -4.16
N ASP A 26 8.91 1.58 -3.98
CA ASP A 26 10.25 1.39 -3.45
C ASP A 26 10.21 1.08 -1.94
N LEU A 27 11.37 0.72 -1.40
CA LEU A 27 11.49 0.33 0.01
C LEU A 27 11.12 1.48 0.95
N GLU A 28 11.53 2.71 0.63
CA GLU A 28 11.27 3.89 1.46
C GLU A 28 9.75 4.15 1.57
N LEU A 29 9.03 4.08 0.45
CA LEU A 29 7.58 4.26 0.46
C LEU A 29 6.86 3.10 1.14
N THR A 30 7.35 1.87 0.97
CA THR A 30 6.81 0.70 1.66
C THR A 30 6.98 0.81 3.18
N GLU A 31 8.12 1.31 3.66
CA GLU A 31 8.37 1.58 5.07
C GLU A 31 7.44 2.67 5.61
N LYS A 32 7.24 3.78 4.86
CA LYS A 32 6.27 4.83 5.23
C LYS A 32 4.85 4.30 5.36
N ILE A 33 4.42 3.43 4.44
CA ILE A 33 3.11 2.76 4.50
C ILE A 33 2.99 1.92 5.77
N ALA A 34 4.02 1.14 6.10
CA ALA A 34 4.05 0.33 7.32
C ALA A 34 3.95 1.22 8.58
N GLU A 35 4.75 2.29 8.64
CA GLU A 35 4.74 3.24 9.76
C GLU A 35 3.38 3.92 9.94
N ALA A 36 2.73 4.31 8.84
CA ALA A 36 1.40 4.89 8.87
C ALA A 36 0.36 3.91 9.46
N ALA A 37 0.40 2.63 9.07
CA ALA A 37 -0.46 1.61 9.66
C ALA A 37 -0.15 1.36 11.14
N PHE A 38 1.13 1.31 11.53
CA PHE A 38 1.55 1.16 12.93
C PHE A 38 1.23 2.37 13.81
N SER A 39 0.89 3.52 13.24
CA SER A 39 0.43 4.67 14.03
C SER A 39 -0.92 4.42 14.72
N VAL A 40 -1.70 3.43 14.25
CA VAL A 40 -2.94 2.99 14.89
C VAL A 40 -2.61 2.03 16.03
N THR A 41 -2.86 2.45 17.27
CA THR A 41 -2.35 1.81 18.49
C THR A 41 -2.82 0.36 18.68
N GLU A 42 -4.00 0.01 18.17
CA GLU A 42 -4.56 -1.34 18.26
C GLU A 42 -3.99 -2.33 17.23
N VAL A 43 -3.14 -1.88 16.30
CA VAL A 43 -2.43 -2.76 15.35
C VAL A 43 -1.25 -3.40 16.06
N ALA A 44 -1.28 -4.73 16.15
CA ALA A 44 -0.21 -5.50 16.78
C ALA A 44 0.92 -5.85 15.80
N ASP A 45 0.59 -6.05 14.52
CA ASP A 45 1.55 -6.39 13.47
C ASP A 45 1.04 -6.00 12.07
N VAL A 46 1.97 -5.81 11.14
CA VAL A 46 1.73 -5.59 9.70
C VAL A 46 2.66 -6.53 8.94
N HIS A 47 2.23 -7.77 8.72
CA HIS A 47 3.12 -8.82 8.21
C HIS A 47 3.19 -8.89 6.68
N ARG A 48 2.29 -8.22 5.97
CA ARG A 48 2.26 -8.21 4.50
C ARG A 48 1.81 -6.86 3.96
N ILE A 49 2.60 -6.34 3.02
CA ILE A 49 2.28 -5.14 2.24
C ILE A 49 2.56 -5.44 0.78
N VAL A 50 1.58 -5.21 -0.07
CA VAL A 50 1.71 -5.22 -1.54
C VAL A 50 1.29 -3.84 -2.02
N ALA A 51 2.27 -3.02 -2.38
CA ALA A 51 2.05 -1.69 -2.91
C ALA A 51 2.45 -1.65 -4.39
N GLU A 52 1.48 -1.45 -5.27
CA GLU A 52 1.68 -1.47 -6.73
C GLU A 52 1.04 -0.28 -7.42
N TYR A 53 1.67 0.20 -8.49
CA TYR A 53 1.10 1.26 -9.31
C TYR A 53 0.05 0.72 -10.29
N VAL A 54 -1.12 1.34 -10.29
CA VAL A 54 -2.17 1.17 -11.31
C VAL A 54 -2.28 2.48 -12.08
N GLY A 55 -1.53 2.58 -13.19
CA GLY A 55 -1.29 3.88 -13.81
C GLY A 55 -0.47 4.77 -12.85
N PRO A 56 -0.81 6.06 -12.68
CA PRO A 56 -0.07 6.94 -11.76
C PRO A 56 -0.45 6.76 -10.28
N GLN A 57 -1.49 5.98 -9.98
CA GLN A 57 -2.02 5.81 -8.63
C GLN A 57 -1.36 4.62 -7.93
N LEU A 58 -0.92 4.79 -6.68
CA LEU A 58 -0.43 3.67 -5.87
C LEU A 58 -1.59 3.03 -5.11
N ARG A 59 -1.72 1.72 -5.25
CA ARG A 59 -2.68 0.91 -4.49
C ARG A 59 -1.95 0.02 -3.52
N VAL A 60 -2.50 -0.11 -2.33
CA VAL A 60 -1.94 -0.91 -1.26
C VAL A 60 -2.92 -2.00 -0.85
N ASP A 61 -2.45 -3.23 -0.82
CA ASP A 61 -3.09 -4.35 -0.13
C ASP A 61 -2.22 -4.69 1.07
N MET A 62 -2.79 -4.72 2.27
CA MET A 62 -2.05 -5.02 3.49
C MET A 62 -2.80 -5.91 4.45
N HIS A 63 -2.03 -6.70 5.18
CA HIS A 63 -2.54 -7.51 6.28
C HIS A 63 -2.11 -6.91 7.60
N ILE A 64 -3.06 -6.76 8.52
CA ILE A 64 -2.80 -6.30 9.89
C ILE A 64 -3.27 -7.35 10.90
N ASN A 65 -2.57 -7.43 12.02
CA ASN A 65 -3.00 -8.25 13.14
C ASN A 65 -3.60 -7.39 14.25
N VAL A 66 -4.77 -7.81 14.75
CA VAL A 66 -5.44 -7.20 15.91
C VAL A 66 -5.83 -8.28 16.92
N ASP A 67 -6.21 -7.87 18.12
CA ASP A 67 -6.74 -8.78 19.13
C ASP A 67 -7.99 -9.50 18.61
N GLY A 68 -7.97 -10.85 18.64
CA GLY A 68 -9.05 -11.69 18.13
C GLY A 68 -10.28 -11.78 19.04
N ASP A 69 -10.16 -11.32 20.29
CA ASP A 69 -11.25 -11.35 21.27
C ASP A 69 -12.14 -10.08 21.22
N ILE A 70 -11.79 -9.09 20.39
CA ILE A 70 -12.57 -7.86 20.25
C ILE A 70 -13.81 -8.08 19.36
N PRO A 71 -14.89 -7.28 19.55
CA PRO A 71 -16.03 -7.34 18.67
C PRO A 71 -15.65 -7.03 17.21
N LEU A 72 -16.28 -7.72 16.25
CA LEU A 72 -16.05 -7.49 14.82
C LEU A 72 -16.21 -6.02 14.41
N SER A 73 -17.14 -5.28 15.03
CA SER A 73 -17.30 -3.85 14.78
C SER A 73 -16.09 -3.02 15.19
N LYS A 74 -15.40 -3.39 16.28
CA LYS A 74 -14.17 -2.73 16.72
C LYS A 74 -13.01 -3.09 15.80
N ALA A 75 -12.89 -4.36 15.39
CA ALA A 75 -11.92 -4.78 14.38
C ALA A 75 -12.11 -3.99 13.08
N HIS A 76 -13.35 -3.90 12.58
CA HIS A 76 -13.67 -3.12 11.38
C HIS A 76 -13.29 -1.65 11.52
N GLN A 77 -13.54 -1.03 12.68
CA GLN A 77 -13.12 0.34 12.94
C GLN A 77 -11.60 0.50 12.89
N ILE A 78 -10.84 -0.43 13.48
CA ILE A 78 -9.37 -0.40 13.41
C ILE A 78 -8.90 -0.49 11.95
N GLY A 79 -9.50 -1.36 11.15
CA GLY A 79 -9.18 -1.44 9.71
C GLY A 79 -9.49 -0.15 8.96
N GLU A 80 -10.58 0.53 9.31
CA GLU A 80 -10.93 1.84 8.74
C GLU A 80 -9.96 2.95 9.18
N ASP A 81 -9.53 2.93 10.44
CA ASP A 81 -8.54 3.87 10.97
C ASP A 81 -7.18 3.67 10.28
N VAL A 82 -6.76 2.42 10.06
CA VAL A 82 -5.55 2.08 9.29
C VAL A 82 -5.67 2.53 7.84
N ARG A 83 -6.82 2.26 7.20
CA ARG A 83 -7.10 2.70 5.83
C ARG A 83 -6.94 4.21 5.71
N GLN A 84 -7.53 4.98 6.62
CA GLN A 84 -7.43 6.44 6.64
C GLN A 84 -6.01 6.93 6.90
N ALA A 85 -5.26 6.29 7.80
CA ALA A 85 -3.88 6.67 8.08
C ALA A 85 -2.98 6.48 6.86
N VAL A 86 -3.13 5.35 6.15
CA VAL A 86 -2.31 5.03 4.98
C VAL A 86 -2.75 5.82 3.74
N GLU A 87 -4.06 6.00 3.50
CA GLU A 87 -4.57 6.89 2.44
C GLU A 87 -4.28 8.38 2.71
N GLY A 88 -3.83 8.73 3.93
CA GLY A 88 -3.35 10.07 4.25
C GLY A 88 -1.97 10.40 3.66
N LEU A 89 -1.24 9.40 3.15
CA LEU A 89 0.01 9.60 2.42
C LEU A 89 -0.29 10.11 1.01
N GLU A 90 0.41 11.14 0.55
CA GLU A 90 0.16 11.79 -0.75
C GLU A 90 0.30 10.82 -1.92
N GLU A 91 1.17 9.83 -1.80
CA GLU A 91 1.45 8.84 -2.82
C GLU A 91 0.36 7.76 -2.96
N VAL A 92 -0.46 7.54 -1.92
CA VAL A 92 -1.42 6.43 -1.82
C VAL A 92 -2.80 6.86 -2.29
N ASP A 93 -3.37 6.12 -3.24
CA ASP A 93 -4.72 6.36 -3.78
C ASP A 93 -5.80 5.52 -3.09
N LEU A 94 -5.49 4.25 -2.79
CA LEU A 94 -6.46 3.29 -2.25
C LEU A 94 -5.77 2.21 -1.44
N VAL A 95 -6.38 1.86 -0.29
CA VAL A 95 -5.87 0.82 0.60
C VAL A 95 -6.94 -0.23 0.88
N TYR A 96 -6.57 -1.50 0.71
CA TYR A 96 -7.33 -2.66 1.18
C TYR A 96 -6.65 -3.24 2.42
N VAL A 97 -7.40 -3.35 3.51
CA VAL A 97 -6.89 -3.86 4.78
C VAL A 97 -7.56 -5.20 5.08
N HIS A 98 -6.76 -6.26 5.11
CA HIS A 98 -7.19 -7.57 5.60
C HIS A 98 -6.82 -7.69 7.08
N ILE A 99 -7.84 -7.90 7.91
CA ILE A 99 -7.69 -7.96 9.36
C ILE A 99 -7.61 -9.43 9.78
N GLU A 100 -6.51 -9.78 10.45
CA GLU A 100 -6.25 -11.11 10.98
C GLU A 100 -6.08 -11.06 12.51
N PRO A 101 -6.40 -12.13 13.25
CA PRO A 101 -6.10 -12.19 14.67
C PRO A 101 -4.59 -12.38 14.91
N ILE A 102 -4.07 -11.91 16.05
CA ILE A 102 -2.67 -12.11 16.45
C ILE A 102 -2.28 -13.60 16.37
N GLY A 103 -1.09 -13.86 15.81
CA GLY A 103 -0.55 -15.22 15.63
C GLY A 103 -1.00 -15.90 14.32
N HIS A 104 -1.73 -15.20 13.46
CA HIS A 104 -1.97 -15.61 12.07
C HIS A 104 -1.09 -14.77 11.14
N GLU A 105 -0.30 -15.43 10.30
CA GLU A 105 0.60 -14.79 9.33
C GLU A 105 0.27 -15.29 7.92
N GLY A 106 -1.01 -15.22 7.50
CA GLY A 106 -1.55 -15.71 6.22
C GLY A 106 -0.56 -16.45 5.28
N LYS A 107 -0.65 -17.80 5.23
CA LYS A 107 0.24 -18.68 4.43
C LYS A 107 0.55 -18.18 3.02
#